data_AF-A0A849QFI5-F1
#
_entry.id   AF-A0A849QFI5-F1
#
_cell.length_a   1.000
_cell.length_b   1.000
_cell.length_c   1.000
_cell.angle_alpha   90.00
_cell.angle_beta   90.00
_cell.angle_gamma   90.00
#
_symmetry.space_group_name_H-M   'P 1'
#
loop_
_entity.id
_entity.type
_entity.pdbx_description
1 polymer ?
#
loop_
_entity_poly.entity_id
_entity_poly.type
_entity_poly.pdbx_seq_one_letter_code
_entity_poly.pdbx_strand_id
1 'polypeptide(L)'
;MVPHCPGAMCAYGVVNVAAPYSTISIILNMFLPFAYGLWLIVELANRNQPELPFTRYLARSFLLVLFPLVLIDSAVDVGLVAMIRPIYAPCCSSAYDVNPPFSPSSIFGPEFGLLVIAITVTVALVLITVQWFEGYSAKAPLLTGLLCGVVALLYLVAIHDTYAPLVLGLPTHHCPYCLFQEFPDTAFFSGLFWVGIASAGWRIILEAAWKRKGLPLDSIRPLSGFLLKASSVAILFSMVSMVSHLILVL
;
A
#
# COMPACT_ATOMS: atom_id res chain seq x y z
N MET A 1 -27.43 -8.53 -9.10
CA MET A 1 -26.58 -9.11 -10.17
C MET A 1 -25.77 -7.98 -10.76
N VAL A 2 -24.44 -8.08 -10.80
CA VAL A 2 -23.58 -7.04 -11.40
C VAL A 2 -23.68 -7.18 -12.94
N PRO A 3 -23.93 -6.09 -13.69
CA PRO A 3 -24.03 -6.15 -15.14
C PRO A 3 -22.71 -6.60 -15.77
N HIS A 4 -22.78 -7.42 -16.82
CA HIS A 4 -21.59 -7.79 -17.59
C HIS A 4 -21.08 -6.56 -18.37
N CYS A 5 -19.80 -6.22 -18.20
CA CYS A 5 -19.12 -5.20 -19.00
C CYS A 5 -18.43 -5.86 -20.20
N PRO A 6 -19.00 -5.80 -21.42
CA PRO A 6 -18.37 -6.38 -22.59
C PRO A 6 -17.02 -5.69 -22.87
N GLY A 7 -16.00 -6.45 -23.26
CA GLY A 7 -14.66 -5.91 -23.58
C GLY A 7 -13.72 -5.71 -22.39
N ALA A 8 -14.19 -5.85 -21.14
CA ALA A 8 -13.31 -5.78 -19.97
C ALA A 8 -12.40 -7.02 -19.90
N MET A 9 -11.12 -6.85 -20.24
CA MET A 9 -10.12 -7.93 -20.20
C MET A 9 -9.46 -8.09 -18.81
N CYS A 10 -9.42 -7.02 -18.02
CA CYS A 10 -8.99 -7.03 -16.62
C CYS A 10 -9.79 -6.02 -15.77
N ALA A 11 -9.54 -6.00 -14.46
CA ALA A 11 -10.22 -5.11 -13.51
C ALA A 11 -10.12 -3.62 -13.90
N TYR A 12 -9.06 -3.20 -14.60
CA TYR A 12 -8.91 -1.84 -15.11
C TYR A 12 -10.09 -1.41 -16.01
N GLY A 13 -10.60 -2.32 -16.86
CA GLY A 13 -11.72 -1.99 -17.75
C GLY A 13 -12.98 -1.59 -16.99
N VAL A 14 -13.29 -2.31 -15.90
CA VAL A 14 -14.42 -2.01 -15.02
C VAL A 14 -14.18 -0.71 -14.26
N VAL A 15 -12.96 -0.51 -13.73
CA VAL A 15 -12.55 0.73 -13.07
C VAL A 15 -12.70 1.92 -14.02
N ASN A 16 -12.24 1.82 -15.26
CA ASN A 16 -12.27 2.93 -16.20
C ASN A 16 -13.70 3.31 -16.63
N VAL A 17 -14.57 2.32 -16.88
CA VAL A 17 -15.97 2.57 -17.26
C VAL A 17 -16.77 3.23 -16.13
N ALA A 18 -16.43 2.91 -14.88
CA ALA A 18 -17.12 3.43 -13.71
C ALA A 18 -16.46 4.69 -13.10
N ALA A 19 -15.53 5.31 -13.82
CA ALA A 19 -14.98 6.61 -13.44
C ALA A 19 -16.07 7.69 -13.45
N PRO A 20 -16.07 8.65 -12.49
CA PRO A 20 -15.03 8.91 -11.49
C PRO A 20 -15.17 8.13 -10.17
N TYR A 21 -16.30 7.43 -9.95
CA TYR A 21 -16.57 6.74 -8.67
C TYR A 21 -15.54 5.66 -8.35
N SER A 22 -15.08 4.92 -9.35
CA SER A 22 -14.05 3.90 -9.20
C SER A 22 -12.71 4.46 -8.72
N THR A 23 -12.29 5.62 -9.22
CA THR A 23 -11.04 6.27 -8.81
C THR A 23 -11.12 6.71 -7.36
N ILE A 24 -12.27 7.27 -6.96
CA ILE A 24 -12.53 7.66 -5.56
C ILE A 24 -12.52 6.42 -4.66
N SER A 25 -13.20 5.34 -5.07
CA SER A 25 -13.22 4.07 -4.33
C SER A 25 -11.83 3.48 -4.16
N ILE A 26 -10.97 3.47 -5.20
CA ILE A 26 -9.60 2.97 -5.09
C ILE A 26 -8.77 3.79 -4.09
N ILE A 27 -8.87 5.13 -4.15
CA ILE A 27 -8.14 6.01 -3.23
C ILE A 27 -8.61 5.77 -1.78
N LEU A 28 -9.92 5.69 -1.56
CA LEU A 28 -10.50 5.43 -0.25
C LEU A 28 -10.10 4.04 0.26
N ASN A 29 -10.19 3.01 -0.56
CA ASN A 29 -9.80 1.63 -0.22
C ASN A 29 -8.29 1.49 0.06
N MET A 30 -7.44 2.35 -0.48
CA MET A 30 -6.03 2.39 -0.11
C MET A 30 -5.80 3.10 1.24
N PHE A 31 -6.51 4.21 1.50
CA PHE A 31 -6.27 5.05 2.67
C PHE A 31 -7.02 4.60 3.93
N LEU A 32 -8.26 4.13 3.80
CA LEU A 32 -9.14 3.77 4.91
C LEU A 32 -8.58 2.64 5.76
N PRO A 33 -8.09 1.51 5.20
CA PRO A 33 -7.48 0.46 6.01
C PRO A 33 -6.27 0.96 6.81
N PHE A 34 -5.48 1.88 6.23
CA PHE A 34 -4.36 2.51 6.94
C PHE A 34 -4.85 3.37 8.10
N ALA A 35 -5.82 4.25 7.88
CA ALA A 35 -6.35 5.15 8.91
C ALA A 35 -7.11 4.39 10.02
N TYR A 36 -7.91 3.40 9.64
CA TYR A 36 -8.68 2.57 10.56
C TYR A 36 -7.75 1.64 11.36
N GLY A 37 -6.75 1.03 10.71
CA GLY A 37 -5.73 0.23 11.39
C GLY A 37 -4.94 1.05 12.41
N LEU A 38 -4.54 2.28 12.08
CA LEU A 38 -3.90 3.18 13.04
C LEU A 38 -4.79 3.43 14.27
N TRP A 39 -6.07 3.72 14.05
CA TRP A 39 -7.03 3.95 15.13
C TRP A 39 -7.17 2.73 16.03
N LEU A 40 -7.27 1.53 15.45
CA LEU A 40 -7.35 0.27 16.19
C LEU A 40 -6.10 0.01 17.02
N ILE A 41 -4.91 0.26 16.46
CA ILE A 41 -3.63 0.08 17.17
C ILE A 41 -3.54 1.02 18.37
N VAL A 42 -3.93 2.29 18.22
CA VAL A 42 -3.93 3.26 19.32
C VAL A 42 -4.97 2.90 20.37
N GLU A 43 -6.16 2.45 19.98
CA GLU A 43 -7.19 1.99 20.91
C GLU A 43 -6.76 0.74 21.69
N LEU A 44 -6.14 -0.24 21.01
CA LEU A 44 -5.60 -1.43 21.66
C LEU A 44 -4.53 -1.08 22.70
N ALA A 45 -3.64 -0.13 22.37
CA ALA A 45 -2.66 0.39 23.30
C ALA A 45 -3.30 1.15 24.47
N ASN A 46 -4.34 1.95 24.19
CA ASN A 46 -5.06 2.76 25.17
C ASN A 46 -5.79 1.91 26.21
N ARG A 47 -6.44 0.82 25.79
CA ARG A 47 -7.14 -0.13 26.68
C ARG A 47 -6.24 -0.80 27.70
N ASN A 48 -4.95 -0.90 27.41
CA ASN A 48 -3.95 -1.45 28.34
C ASN A 48 -3.49 -0.42 29.38
N GLN A 49 -3.97 0.83 29.34
CA GLN A 49 -3.66 1.86 30.32
C GLN A 49 -4.79 2.02 31.34
N PRO A 50 -4.49 2.11 32.65
CA PRO A 50 -5.50 2.30 33.68
C PRO A 50 -6.34 3.57 33.49
N GLU A 51 -5.72 4.66 33.03
CA GLU A 51 -6.34 5.98 32.94
C GLU A 51 -7.01 6.25 31.58
N LEU A 52 -6.86 5.34 30.61
CA LEU A 52 -7.42 5.47 29.25
C LEU A 52 -7.21 6.87 28.61
N PRO A 53 -5.96 7.36 28.53
CA PRO A 53 -5.65 8.77 28.23
C PRO A 53 -6.10 9.25 26.83
N PHE A 54 -6.36 8.34 25.90
CA PHE A 54 -6.76 8.66 24.52
C PHE A 54 -8.27 8.53 24.25
N THR A 55 -9.10 8.10 25.20
CA THR A 55 -10.52 7.79 24.95
C THR A 55 -11.29 8.94 24.29
N ARG A 56 -11.13 10.17 24.80
CA ARG A 56 -11.82 11.34 24.21
C ARG A 56 -11.34 11.64 22.77
N TYR A 57 -10.06 11.44 22.50
CA TYR A 57 -9.50 11.68 21.16
C TYR A 57 -9.92 10.58 20.18
N LEU A 58 -9.91 9.32 20.62
CA LEU A 58 -10.32 8.17 19.82
C LEU A 58 -11.81 8.22 19.48
N ALA A 59 -12.67 8.57 20.45
CA ALA A 59 -14.10 8.74 20.20
C ALA A 59 -14.37 9.89 19.20
N ARG A 60 -13.66 11.02 19.35
CA ARG A 60 -13.78 12.17 18.43
C ARG A 60 -13.26 11.86 17.04
N SER A 61 -12.10 11.25 16.90
CA SER A 61 -11.54 10.89 15.59
C SER A 61 -12.39 9.84 14.88
N PHE A 62 -12.96 8.89 15.63
CA PHE A 62 -13.91 7.94 15.07
C PHE A 62 -15.16 8.64 14.55
N LEU A 63 -15.85 9.41 15.39
CA LEU A 63 -17.14 10.00 15.04
C LEU A 63 -17.03 11.12 13.98
N LEU A 64 -15.99 11.94 14.03
CA LEU A 64 -15.84 13.10 13.15
C LEU A 64 -15.05 12.82 11.86
N VAL A 65 -14.24 11.77 11.83
CA VAL A 65 -13.35 11.49 10.68
C VAL A 65 -13.59 10.11 10.10
N LEU A 66 -13.38 9.04 10.87
CA LEU A 66 -13.46 7.68 10.32
C LEU A 66 -14.87 7.28 9.92
N PHE A 67 -15.85 7.53 10.78
CA PHE A 67 -17.25 7.20 10.52
C PHE A 67 -17.80 7.86 9.25
N PRO A 68 -17.69 9.19 9.05
CA PRO A 68 -18.15 9.80 7.79
C PRO A 68 -17.34 9.31 6.59
N LEU A 69 -16.04 9.03 6.73
CA LEU A 69 -15.22 8.53 5.62
C LEU A 69 -15.62 7.11 5.19
N VAL A 70 -15.95 6.23 6.15
CA VAL A 70 -16.49 4.88 5.87
C VAL A 70 -17.88 4.96 5.26
N LEU A 71 -18.73 5.90 5.69
CA LEU A 71 -20.03 6.12 5.06
C LEU A 71 -19.89 6.60 3.61
N ILE A 72 -18.96 7.51 3.35
CA ILE A 72 -18.66 7.99 2.00
C ILE A 72 -18.18 6.82 1.13
N ASP A 73 -17.22 6.03 1.62
CA ASP A 73 -16.70 4.85 0.92
C ASP A 73 -17.80 3.84 0.59
N SER A 74 -18.63 3.50 1.58
CA SER A 74 -19.79 2.61 1.36
C SER A 74 -20.79 3.18 0.35
N ALA A 75 -21.05 4.50 0.39
CA ALA A 75 -21.93 5.16 -0.57
C ALA A 75 -21.33 5.19 -1.99
N VAL A 76 -20.02 5.41 -2.11
CA VAL A 76 -19.30 5.37 -3.38
C VAL A 76 -19.32 3.97 -3.96
N ASP A 77 -19.13 2.92 -3.17
CA ASP A 77 -19.19 1.53 -3.63
C ASP A 77 -20.59 1.11 -4.09
N VAL A 78 -21.63 1.49 -3.34
CA VAL A 78 -23.03 1.29 -3.78
C VAL A 78 -23.29 2.06 -5.07
N GLY A 79 -22.83 3.31 -5.15
CA GLY A 79 -22.94 4.15 -6.35
C GLY A 79 -22.20 3.54 -7.55
N LEU A 80 -21.00 3.01 -7.34
CA LEU A 80 -20.20 2.31 -8.33
C LEU A 80 -21.00 1.16 -8.94
N VAL A 81 -21.50 0.24 -8.08
CA VAL A 81 -22.26 -0.93 -8.54
C VAL A 81 -23.55 -0.52 -9.23
N ALA A 82 -24.25 0.50 -8.73
CA ALA A 82 -25.50 0.99 -9.30
C ALA A 82 -25.32 1.68 -10.67
N MET A 83 -24.14 2.27 -10.91
CA MET A 83 -23.85 3.05 -12.13
C MET A 83 -23.17 2.23 -13.22
N ILE A 84 -22.72 1.00 -12.94
CA ILE A 84 -22.18 0.12 -13.98
C ILE A 84 -23.25 -0.11 -15.05
N ARG A 85 -22.95 0.34 -16.27
CA ARG A 85 -23.75 0.06 -17.47
C ARG A 85 -23.00 -0.93 -18.34
N PRO A 86 -23.69 -1.79 -19.11
CA PRO A 86 -23.08 -2.74 -20.04
C PRO A 86 -22.54 -2.02 -21.28
N ILE A 87 -21.58 -1.13 -21.08
CA ILE A 87 -20.88 -0.38 -22.13
C ILE A 87 -19.59 -1.15 -22.45
N TYR A 88 -19.14 -1.07 -23.69
CA TYR A 88 -17.88 -1.67 -24.10
C TYR A 88 -16.71 -1.01 -23.35
N ALA A 89 -16.04 -1.78 -22.50
CA ALA A 89 -14.87 -1.32 -21.76
C ALA A 89 -13.63 -1.38 -22.66
N PRO A 90 -12.83 -0.30 -22.74
CA PRO A 90 -11.58 -0.34 -23.48
C PRO A 90 -10.56 -1.24 -22.77
N CYS A 91 -9.69 -1.89 -23.53
CA CYS A 91 -8.56 -2.64 -23.00
C CYS A 91 -7.61 -1.70 -22.23
N CYS A 92 -7.00 -2.18 -21.16
CA CYS A 92 -5.98 -1.44 -20.41
C CYS A 92 -4.80 -0.99 -21.28
N SER A 93 -4.50 -1.70 -22.37
CA SER A 93 -3.49 -1.31 -23.36
C SER A 93 -3.73 0.08 -23.95
N SER A 94 -5.00 0.49 -24.12
CA SER A 94 -5.31 1.84 -24.61
C SER A 94 -4.87 2.96 -23.66
N ALA A 95 -4.82 2.68 -22.36
CA ALA A 95 -4.42 3.63 -21.33
C ALA A 95 -2.94 3.53 -20.94
N TYR A 96 -2.40 2.31 -20.92
CA TYR A 96 -1.04 2.05 -20.46
C TYR A 96 -0.01 1.92 -21.58
N ASP A 97 -0.40 1.57 -22.81
CA ASP A 97 0.55 1.26 -23.89
C ASP A 97 0.61 2.38 -24.95
N VAL A 98 -0.53 3.05 -25.23
CA VAL A 98 -0.60 4.14 -26.24
C VAL A 98 -0.10 5.48 -25.68
N ASN A 99 -0.46 5.79 -24.43
CA ASN A 99 0.00 6.97 -23.70
C ASN A 99 0.47 6.54 -22.31
N PRO A 100 1.60 5.81 -22.22
CA PRO A 100 2.08 5.28 -20.96
C PRO A 100 2.21 6.42 -19.94
N PRO A 101 1.69 6.24 -18.71
CA PRO A 101 2.05 7.12 -17.61
C PRO A 101 3.57 7.06 -17.40
N PHE A 102 4.12 8.04 -16.67
CA PHE A 102 5.55 8.16 -16.41
C PHE A 102 6.27 6.81 -16.21
N SER A 103 7.09 6.44 -17.20
CA SER A 103 7.84 5.18 -17.27
C SER A 103 9.34 5.51 -17.35
N PRO A 104 10.08 5.37 -16.24
CA PRO A 104 11.53 5.57 -16.26
C PRO A 104 12.25 4.65 -17.25
N SER A 105 11.81 3.39 -17.36
CA SER A 105 12.41 2.43 -18.30
C SER A 105 12.20 2.81 -19.77
N SER A 106 11.08 3.45 -20.12
CA SER A 106 10.87 3.94 -21.49
C SER A 106 11.77 5.14 -21.83
N ILE A 107 12.17 5.93 -20.83
CA ILE A 107 13.00 7.14 -21.02
C ILE A 107 14.49 6.79 -20.98
N PHE A 108 14.92 5.95 -20.03
CA PHE A 108 16.33 5.65 -19.75
C PHE A 108 16.77 4.25 -20.21
N GLY A 109 15.85 3.45 -20.74
CA GLY A 109 16.09 2.09 -21.20
C GLY A 109 15.69 1.01 -20.17
N PRO A 110 15.55 -0.25 -20.61
CA PRO A 110 15.08 -1.36 -19.77
C PRO A 110 15.99 -1.66 -18.57
N GLU A 111 17.31 -1.45 -18.73
CA GLU A 111 18.29 -1.61 -17.65
C GLU A 111 18.03 -0.67 -16.47
N PHE A 112 17.47 0.52 -16.74
CA PHE A 112 17.09 1.46 -15.70
C PHE A 112 15.89 0.94 -14.88
N GLY A 113 14.98 0.19 -15.52
CA GLY A 113 13.89 -0.48 -14.83
C GLY A 113 14.38 -1.52 -13.81
N LEU A 114 15.34 -2.36 -14.22
CA LEU A 114 15.98 -3.32 -13.32
C LEU A 114 16.73 -2.62 -12.18
N LEU A 115 17.37 -1.48 -12.46
CA LEU A 115 17.99 -0.64 -11.44
C LEU A 115 16.95 -0.11 -10.44
N VAL A 116 15.77 0.34 -10.88
CA VAL A 116 14.68 0.80 -9.99
C VAL A 116 14.23 -0.33 -9.07
N ILE A 117 14.08 -1.56 -9.59
CA ILE A 117 13.78 -2.73 -8.77
C ILE A 117 14.90 -2.99 -7.75
N ALA A 118 16.16 -3.00 -8.18
CA ALA A 118 17.29 -3.25 -7.29
C ALA A 118 17.39 -2.20 -6.17
N ILE A 119 17.17 -0.92 -6.49
CA ILE A 119 17.10 0.16 -5.51
C ILE A 119 15.91 -0.04 -4.57
N THR A 120 14.74 -0.44 -5.08
CA THR A 120 13.56 -0.72 -4.25
C THR A 120 13.85 -1.79 -3.21
N VAL A 121 14.43 -2.92 -3.63
CA VAL A 121 14.82 -4.03 -2.73
C VAL A 121 15.85 -3.55 -1.72
N THR A 122 16.88 -2.82 -2.17
CA THR A 122 17.94 -2.32 -1.29
C THR A 122 17.40 -1.36 -0.23
N VAL A 123 16.57 -0.39 -0.64
CA VAL A 123 15.95 0.58 0.28
C VAL A 123 14.99 -0.12 1.24
N ALA A 124 14.26 -1.16 0.80
CA ALA A 124 13.41 -1.97 1.67
C ALA A 124 14.23 -2.71 2.74
N LEU A 125 15.38 -3.29 2.38
CA LEU A 125 16.29 -3.92 3.34
C LEU A 125 16.90 -2.90 4.31
N VAL A 126 17.27 -1.72 3.82
CA VAL A 126 17.74 -0.60 4.67
C VAL A 126 16.64 -0.15 5.63
N LEU A 127 15.38 -0.08 5.18
CA LEU A 127 14.25 0.22 6.05
C LEU A 127 14.13 -0.82 7.17
N ILE A 128 14.22 -2.11 6.85
CA ILE A 128 14.20 -3.17 7.86
C ILE A 128 15.34 -2.98 8.85
N THR A 129 16.59 -2.82 8.39
CA THR A 129 17.73 -2.66 9.31
C THR A 129 17.58 -1.43 10.20
N VAL A 130 17.24 -0.27 9.65
CA VAL A 130 17.03 0.96 10.42
C VAL A 130 15.99 0.75 11.52
N GLN A 131 14.86 0.09 11.23
CA GLN A 131 13.82 -0.21 12.22
C GLN A 131 14.34 -0.98 13.44
N TRP A 132 15.23 -1.95 13.25
CA TRP A 132 15.80 -2.75 14.34
C TRP A 132 16.86 -2.00 15.15
N PHE A 133 17.48 -0.97 14.58
CA PHE A 133 18.52 -0.16 15.22
C PHE A 133 18.02 1.23 15.66
N GLU A 134 16.71 1.48 15.68
CA GLU A 134 16.18 2.81 16.04
C GLU A 134 16.50 3.25 17.48
N GLY A 135 16.70 2.29 18.39
CA GLY A 135 17.04 2.57 19.79
C GLY A 135 18.35 3.34 19.98
N TYR A 136 19.22 3.39 18.97
CA TYR A 136 20.52 4.05 19.04
C TYR A 136 20.51 5.54 18.69
N SER A 137 19.42 6.07 18.11
CA SER A 137 19.36 7.47 17.68
C SER A 137 17.98 8.07 17.77
N ALA A 138 17.87 9.26 18.37
CA ALA A 138 16.62 10.01 18.46
C ALA A 138 16.02 10.39 17.09
N LYS A 139 16.83 10.41 16.02
CA LYS A 139 16.39 10.74 14.65
C LYS A 139 15.93 9.52 13.85
N ALA A 140 16.16 8.30 14.35
CA ALA A 140 15.90 7.08 13.60
C ALA A 140 14.41 6.91 13.19
N PRO A 141 13.40 7.23 14.05
CA PRO A 141 12.00 7.13 13.65
C PRO A 141 11.63 8.08 12.49
N LEU A 142 12.27 9.26 12.40
CA LEU A 142 12.07 10.17 11.28
C LEU A 142 12.65 9.59 9.99
N LEU A 143 13.84 8.99 10.07
CA LEU A 143 14.47 8.31 8.93
C LEU A 143 13.61 7.13 8.46
N THR A 144 13.06 6.33 9.37
CA THR A 144 12.14 5.23 9.03
C THR A 144 10.90 5.75 8.32
N GLY A 145 10.30 6.85 8.80
CA GLY A 145 9.16 7.48 8.13
C GLY A 145 9.50 7.95 6.71
N LEU A 146 10.67 8.56 6.53
CA LEU A 146 11.16 8.97 5.20
C LEU A 146 11.37 7.76 4.29
N LEU A 147 12.06 6.72 4.78
CA LEU A 147 12.32 5.48 4.04
C LEU A 147 11.02 4.77 3.65
N CYS A 148 10.02 4.75 4.53
CA CYS A 148 8.69 4.21 4.21
C CYS A 148 8.05 4.94 3.02
N GLY A 149 8.10 6.28 2.99
CA GLY A 149 7.57 7.07 1.87
C GLY A 149 8.33 6.83 0.57
N VAL A 150 9.67 6.81 0.64
CA VAL A 150 10.55 6.58 -0.51
C VAL A 150 10.33 5.19 -1.09
N VAL A 151 10.36 4.14 -0.26
CA VAL A 151 10.22 2.76 -0.74
C VAL A 151 8.81 2.48 -1.26
N ALA A 152 7.77 3.09 -0.66
CA ALA A 152 6.40 2.98 -1.14
C ALA A 152 6.25 3.54 -2.57
N LEU A 153 6.83 4.72 -2.83
CA LEU A 153 6.86 5.32 -4.17
C LEU A 153 7.64 4.44 -5.16
N LEU A 154 8.85 4.02 -4.77
CA LEU A 154 9.70 3.17 -5.60
C LEU A 154 9.01 1.85 -5.96
N TYR A 155 8.30 1.24 -5.01
CA TYR A 155 7.55 0.00 -5.25
C TYR A 155 6.41 0.17 -6.26
N LEU A 156 5.65 1.27 -6.17
CA LEU A 156 4.60 1.58 -7.16
C LEU A 156 5.18 1.74 -8.57
N VAL A 157 6.30 2.47 -8.68
CA VAL A 157 7.00 2.66 -9.95
C VAL A 157 7.53 1.32 -10.45
N ALA A 158 8.23 0.55 -9.62
CA ALA A 158 8.80 -0.74 -9.96
C ALA A 158 7.74 -1.73 -10.48
N ILE A 159 6.58 -1.81 -9.82
CA ILE A 159 5.48 -2.69 -10.22
C ILE A 159 4.96 -2.35 -11.61
N HIS A 160 4.63 -1.07 -11.86
CA HIS A 160 4.06 -0.64 -13.15
C HIS A 160 5.09 -0.65 -14.28
N ASP A 161 6.26 -0.07 -14.02
CA ASP A 161 7.22 0.28 -15.05
C ASP A 161 7.96 -0.94 -15.59
N THR A 162 8.40 -1.84 -14.70
CA THR A 162 9.33 -2.92 -15.08
C THR A 162 8.81 -4.29 -14.72
N TYR A 163 8.24 -4.45 -13.52
CA TYR A 163 7.85 -5.77 -13.03
C TYR A 163 6.68 -6.36 -13.81
N ALA A 164 5.61 -5.58 -14.02
CA ALA A 164 4.46 -6.01 -14.83
C ALA A 164 4.84 -6.45 -16.26
N PRO A 165 5.53 -5.62 -17.08
CA PRO A 165 5.88 -6.03 -18.44
C PRO A 165 6.84 -7.22 -18.49
N LEU A 166 7.78 -7.31 -17.54
CA LEU A 166 8.73 -8.42 -17.49
C LEU A 166 8.03 -9.74 -17.16
N VAL A 167 7.25 -9.79 -16.07
CA VAL A 167 6.59 -11.02 -15.60
C VAL A 167 5.49 -11.48 -16.55
N LEU A 168 4.78 -10.55 -17.20
CA LEU A 168 3.80 -10.89 -18.22
C LEU A 168 4.44 -11.33 -19.55
N GLY A 169 5.75 -11.13 -19.74
CA GLY A 169 6.41 -11.38 -21.02
C GLY A 169 5.95 -10.45 -22.14
N LEU A 170 5.44 -9.26 -21.79
CA LEU A 170 4.86 -8.28 -22.71
C LEU A 170 5.55 -6.92 -22.51
N PRO A 171 6.58 -6.60 -23.30
CA PRO A 171 7.50 -5.48 -23.02
C PRO A 171 6.83 -4.09 -23.04
N THR A 172 5.69 -3.96 -23.72
CA THR A 172 4.93 -2.70 -23.81
C THR A 172 3.73 -2.65 -22.87
N HIS A 173 3.52 -3.68 -22.04
CA HIS A 173 2.28 -3.82 -21.26
C HIS A 173 2.51 -3.57 -19.76
N HIS A 174 2.09 -2.41 -19.28
CA HIS A 174 2.42 -1.89 -17.93
C HIS A 174 1.28 -2.02 -16.91
N CYS A 175 0.25 -2.85 -17.20
CA CYS A 175 -0.95 -2.91 -16.37
C CYS A 175 -0.78 -3.84 -15.14
N PRO A 176 -0.78 -3.31 -13.90
CA PRO A 176 -0.68 -4.16 -12.70
C PRO A 176 -1.93 -5.01 -12.48
N TYR A 177 -3.08 -4.60 -13.02
CA TYR A 177 -4.31 -5.39 -12.90
C TYR A 177 -4.24 -6.68 -13.71
N CYS A 178 -3.60 -6.66 -14.89
CA CYS A 178 -3.33 -7.86 -15.66
C CYS A 178 -2.34 -8.76 -14.93
N LEU A 179 -1.28 -8.18 -14.38
CA LEU A 179 -0.29 -8.89 -13.56
C LEU A 179 -0.96 -9.61 -12.38
N PHE A 180 -1.80 -8.90 -11.62
CA PHE A 180 -2.49 -9.46 -10.45
C PHE A 180 -3.55 -10.50 -10.80
N GLN A 181 -4.13 -10.43 -12.00
CA GLN A 181 -5.12 -11.41 -12.46
C GLN A 181 -4.46 -12.71 -12.95
N GLU A 182 -3.37 -12.59 -13.71
CA GLU A 182 -2.64 -13.74 -14.26
C GLU A 182 -1.77 -14.43 -13.18
N PHE A 183 -1.12 -13.63 -12.33
CA PHE A 183 -0.25 -14.08 -11.26
C PHE A 183 -0.78 -13.57 -9.90
N PRO A 184 -1.79 -14.23 -9.30
CA PRO A 184 -2.45 -13.74 -8.09
C PRO A 184 -1.56 -13.70 -6.84
N ASP A 185 -0.47 -14.46 -6.83
CA ASP A 185 0.59 -14.36 -5.82
C ASP A 185 1.27 -12.98 -5.81
N THR A 186 1.36 -12.33 -6.97
CA THR A 186 1.87 -10.94 -7.06
C THR A 186 0.97 -9.94 -6.36
N ALA A 187 -0.35 -10.12 -6.42
CA ALA A 187 -1.28 -9.33 -5.63
C ALA A 187 -1.10 -9.57 -4.12
N PHE A 188 -0.89 -10.84 -3.73
CA PHE A 188 -0.69 -11.22 -2.33
C PHE A 188 0.58 -10.59 -1.73
N PHE A 189 1.73 -10.74 -2.38
CA PHE A 189 2.96 -10.16 -1.83
C PHE A 189 2.98 -8.63 -1.94
N SER A 190 2.26 -8.03 -2.90
CA SER A 190 2.04 -6.58 -2.95
C SER A 190 1.20 -6.10 -1.77
N GLY A 191 0.15 -6.85 -1.42
CA GLY A 191 -0.63 -6.59 -0.21
C GLY A 191 0.24 -6.65 1.05
N LEU A 192 1.09 -7.68 1.18
CA LEU A 192 2.02 -7.80 2.31
C LEU A 192 3.04 -6.65 2.37
N PHE A 193 3.53 -6.17 1.23
CA PHE A 193 4.37 -4.98 1.20
C PHE A 193 3.67 -3.79 1.86
N TRP A 194 2.45 -3.48 1.44
CA TRP A 194 1.68 -2.36 2.00
C TRP A 194 1.31 -2.54 3.47
N VAL A 195 0.98 -3.77 3.91
CA VAL A 195 0.81 -4.08 5.34
C VAL A 195 2.11 -3.83 6.10
N GLY A 196 3.25 -4.14 5.51
CA GLY A 196 4.56 -3.92 6.10
C GLY A 196 4.90 -2.44 6.27
N ILE A 197 4.64 -1.63 5.24
CA ILE A 197 4.76 -0.16 5.29
C ILE A 197 3.78 0.44 6.30
N ALA A 198 2.53 -0.03 6.30
CA ALA A 198 1.50 0.42 7.22
C ALA A 198 1.91 0.16 8.68
N SER A 199 2.40 -1.04 8.98
CA SER A 199 2.84 -1.45 10.31
C SER A 199 4.00 -0.60 10.84
N ALA A 200 4.98 -0.26 9.98
CA ALA A 200 6.06 0.66 10.34
C ALA A 200 5.52 2.07 10.65
N GLY A 201 4.64 2.59 9.79
CA GLY A 201 4.00 3.89 9.99
C GLY A 201 3.18 3.95 11.28
N TRP A 202 2.35 2.94 11.54
CA TRP A 202 1.55 2.85 12.77
C TRP A 202 2.41 2.82 14.02
N ARG A 203 3.54 2.10 14.02
CA ARG A 203 4.48 2.06 15.14
C ARG A 203 5.04 3.45 15.44
N ILE A 204 5.54 4.16 14.42
CA ILE A 204 6.12 5.50 14.58
C ILE A 204 5.07 6.46 15.13
N ILE A 205 3.86 6.44 14.58
CA ILE A 205 2.77 7.34 15.01
C ILE A 205 2.35 7.01 16.45
N LEU A 206 2.24 5.73 16.81
CA LEU A 206 1.90 5.28 18.16
C LEU A 206 2.93 5.78 19.19
N GLU A 207 4.22 5.54 18.94
CA GLU A 207 5.30 5.98 19.84
C GLU A 207 5.37 7.51 19.95
N ALA A 208 5.18 8.22 18.84
CA ALA A 208 5.12 9.68 18.83
C ALA A 208 3.92 10.21 19.63
N ALA A 209 2.75 9.59 19.50
CA ALA A 209 1.56 9.94 20.27
C ALA A 209 1.77 9.71 21.78
N TRP A 210 2.40 8.60 22.17
CA TRP A 210 2.74 8.31 23.56
C TRP A 210 3.74 9.33 24.14
N LYS A 211 4.84 9.60 23.43
CA LYS A 211 5.84 10.60 23.83
C LYS A 211 5.20 11.98 24.03
N ARG A 212 4.31 12.41 23.12
CA ARG A 212 3.60 13.70 23.22
C ARG A 212 2.71 13.82 24.45
N LYS A 213 2.23 12.70 25.00
CA LYS A 213 1.42 12.67 26.24
C LYS A 213 2.28 12.46 27.49
N GLY A 214 3.60 12.36 27.37
CA GLY A 214 4.49 12.10 28.51
C GLY A 214 4.33 10.70 29.10
N LEU A 215 3.76 9.76 28.35
CA LEU A 215 3.52 8.39 28.81
C LEU A 215 4.76 7.52 28.59
N PRO A 216 5.05 6.57 29.50
CA PRO A 216 6.21 5.67 29.36
C PRO A 216 6.02 4.73 28.16
N LEU A 217 7.03 4.63 27.30
CA LEU A 217 7.02 3.75 26.12
C LEU A 217 7.00 2.27 26.49
N ASP A 218 7.48 1.91 27.68
CA ASP A 218 7.46 0.52 28.16
C ASP A 218 6.05 -0.06 28.18
N SER A 219 5.05 0.78 28.39
CA SER A 219 3.63 0.40 28.40
C SER A 219 3.11 -0.10 27.04
N ILE A 220 3.72 0.35 25.93
CA ILE A 220 3.36 -0.04 24.54
C ILE A 220 4.41 -0.89 23.86
N ARG A 221 5.51 -1.21 24.55
CA ARG A 221 6.61 -2.02 24.03
C ARG A 221 6.19 -3.36 23.41
N PRO A 222 5.26 -4.17 23.98
CA PRO A 222 4.86 -5.42 23.33
C PRO A 222 4.17 -5.18 21.98
N LEU A 223 3.30 -4.17 21.89
CA LEU A 223 2.60 -3.83 20.66
C LEU A 223 3.52 -3.21 19.61
N SER A 224 4.40 -2.28 20.02
CA SER A 224 5.43 -1.72 19.14
C SER A 224 6.37 -2.82 18.59
N GLY A 225 6.80 -3.75 19.46
CA GLY A 225 7.60 -4.90 19.06
C GLY A 225 6.89 -5.84 18.09
N PHE A 226 5.57 -6.04 18.26
CA PHE A 226 4.76 -6.78 17.29
C PHE A 226 4.71 -6.08 15.93
N LEU A 227 4.42 -4.78 15.90
CA LEU A 227 4.36 -3.99 14.65
C LEU A 227 5.70 -3.97 13.91
N LEU A 228 6.82 -3.88 14.64
CA LEU A 228 8.16 -3.96 14.06
C LEU A 228 8.42 -5.31 13.39
N LYS A 229 8.06 -6.41 14.06
CA LYS A 229 8.19 -7.76 13.49
C LYS A 229 7.27 -7.96 12.30
N ALA A 230 6.01 -7.54 12.41
CA ALA A 230 5.03 -7.62 11.32
C ALA A 230 5.51 -6.83 10.09
N SER A 231 6.01 -5.60 10.29
CA SER A 231 6.62 -4.80 9.23
C SER A 231 7.79 -5.52 8.56
N SER A 232 8.75 -5.98 9.37
CA SER A 232 9.97 -6.61 8.87
C SER A 232 9.68 -7.88 8.08
N VAL A 233 8.83 -8.76 8.61
CA VAL A 233 8.49 -10.04 7.97
C VAL A 233 7.70 -9.81 6.69
N ALA A 234 6.72 -8.90 6.69
CA ALA A 234 5.88 -8.64 5.52
C ALA A 234 6.67 -8.00 4.36
N ILE A 235 7.54 -7.01 4.66
CA ILE A 235 8.42 -6.40 3.66
C ILE A 235 9.43 -7.42 3.14
N LEU A 236 10.08 -8.19 4.03
CA LEU A 236 11.07 -9.19 3.64
C LEU A 236 10.44 -10.26 2.75
N PHE A 237 9.29 -10.81 3.14
CA PHE A 237 8.56 -11.78 2.34
C PHE A 237 8.24 -11.20 0.95
N SER A 238 7.73 -9.97 0.90
CA SER A 238 7.42 -9.33 -0.37
C SER A 238 8.62 -9.15 -1.29
N MET A 239 9.76 -8.66 -0.76
CA MET A 239 10.98 -8.49 -1.54
C MET A 239 11.54 -9.83 -2.02
N VAL A 240 11.53 -10.86 -1.17
CA VAL A 240 11.98 -12.21 -1.53
C VAL A 240 11.10 -12.78 -2.64
N SER A 241 9.77 -12.72 -2.50
CA SER A 241 8.84 -13.20 -3.53
C SER A 241 9.00 -12.46 -4.85
N MET A 242 9.14 -11.12 -4.81
CA MET A 242 9.38 -10.31 -6.00
C MET A 242 10.68 -10.73 -6.70
N VAL A 243 11.78 -10.89 -5.96
CA VAL A 243 13.08 -11.34 -6.51
C VAL A 243 12.99 -12.77 -7.04
N SER A 244 12.29 -13.68 -6.36
CA SER A 244 12.10 -15.05 -6.82
C SER A 244 11.38 -15.12 -8.17
N HIS A 245 10.35 -14.31 -8.39
CA HIS A 245 9.69 -14.21 -9.70
C HIS A 245 10.63 -13.69 -10.78
N LEU A 246 11.43 -12.67 -10.47
CA LEU A 246 12.39 -12.12 -11.43
C LEU A 246 13.43 -13.16 -11.86
N ILE A 247 13.93 -13.96 -10.91
CA ILE A 247 14.89 -15.04 -11.20
C ILE A 247 14.28 -16.13 -12.09
N LEU A 248 12.97 -16.39 -12.00
CA LEU A 248 12.31 -17.40 -12.83
C LEU A 248 12.01 -16.91 -14.26
N VAL A 249 11.93 -15.60 -14.46
CA VAL A 249 11.59 -14.97 -15.74
C VAL A 249 12.83 -14.58 -16.55
N LEU A 250 13.96 -14.29 -15.88
CA LEU A 250 15.27 -14.01 -16.49
C LEU A 250 16.02 -15.29 -16.88
#